data_AF-A0A0U3NHN2-F1
#
_entry.id   AF-A0A0U3NHN2-F1
#
_cell.length_a   1.000
_cell.length_b   1.000
_cell.length_c   1.000
_cell.angle_alpha   90.00
_cell.angle_beta   90.00
_cell.angle_gamma   90.00
#
_symmetry.space_group_name_H-M   'P 1'
#
loop_
_entity.id
_entity.type
_entity.pdbx_description
1 polymer ?
#
loop_
_entity_poly.entity_id
_entity_poly.type
_entity_poly.pdbx_seq_one_letter_code
_entity_poly.pdbx_strand_id
1 'polypeptide(L)' 'MLEAGIADEEPVLYEQLVGLLASICDCHRLLGTQEDFTSYVTALRGAHRRKRNLMRLMDEHGL' A
#
# COMPACT_ATOMS: atom_id res chain seq x y z
N MET A 1 -24.24 5.99 -23.48
CA MET A 1 -24.33 5.07 -22.33
C MET A 1 -22.95 4.46 -22.11
N LEU A 2 -22.04 5.28 -21.60
CA LEU A 2 -20.71 4.96 -21.08
C LEU A 2 -20.33 6.17 -20.20
N GLU A 3 -19.40 6.03 -19.26
CA GLU A 3 -18.93 7.06 -18.30
C GLU A 3 -19.61 7.08 -16.91
N ALA A 4 -19.89 5.92 -16.32
CA ALA A 4 -20.21 5.83 -14.89
C ALA A 4 -19.56 4.58 -14.25
N GLY A 5 -18.23 4.48 -14.29
CA GLY A 5 -17.55 3.27 -13.79
C GLY A 5 -16.04 3.40 -13.56
N ILE A 6 -15.54 4.54 -13.08
CA ILE A 6 -14.10 4.69 -12.74
C ILE A 6 -13.88 5.30 -11.34
N ALA A 7 -14.91 5.84 -10.69
CA ALA A 7 -14.76 6.53 -9.41
C ALA A 7 -14.78 5.62 -8.16
N ASP A 8 -15.24 4.37 -8.28
CA ASP A 8 -15.43 3.44 -7.15
C ASP A 8 -14.36 2.34 -7.02
N GLU A 9 -13.46 2.17 -8.00
CA GLU A 9 -12.45 1.08 -8.00
C GLU A 9 -11.12 1.46 -7.34
N GLU A 10 -10.72 2.73 -7.34
CA GLU A 10 -9.49 3.18 -6.68
C GLU A 10 -9.39 2.80 -5.19
N PRO A 11 -10.44 2.96 -4.35
CA PRO A 11 -10.33 2.56 -2.95
C PRO A 11 -10.12 1.05 -2.79
N VAL A 12 -10.79 0.23 -3.60
CA VAL A 12 -10.63 -1.24 -3.57
C VAL A 12 -9.22 -1.65 -4.01
N LEU A 13 -8.67 -0.98 -5.01
CA LEU A 13 -7.30 -1.24 -5.49
C LEU A 13 -6.25 -0.86 -4.45
N TYR A 14 -6.42 0.25 -3.74
CA TYR A 14 -5.48 0.62 -2.67
C TYR A 14 -5.58 -0.29 -1.46
N GLU A 15 -6.78 -0.76 -1.10
CA GLU A 15 -6.94 -1.77 -0.05
C GLU A 15 -6.26 -3.08 -0.42
N GLN A 16 -6.46 -3.58 -1.65
CA GLN A 16 -5.79 -4.79 -2.13
C GLN A 16 -4.26 -4.63 -2.14
N LEU A 17 -3.76 -3.49 -2.62
CA LEU A 17 -2.33 -3.18 -2.61
C LEU A 17 -1.76 -3.20 -1.19
N VAL A 18 -2.42 -2.52 -0.25
CA VAL A 18 -1.97 -2.44 1.15
C VAL A 18 -2.04 -3.80 1.84
N GLY A 19 -3.08 -4.60 1.58
CA GLY A 19 -3.16 -5.97 2.08
C GLY A 19 -2.05 -6.88 1.54
N LEU A 20 -1.66 -6.72 0.28
CA LEU A 20 -0.51 -7.41 -0.29
C LEU A 20 0.80 -6.97 0.36
N LEU A 21 1.00 -5.66 0.54
CA LEU A 21 2.19 -5.13 1.22
C LEU A 21 2.30 -5.63 2.66
N ALA A 22 1.19 -5.69 3.40
CA ALA A 22 1.17 -6.27 4.74
C ALA A 22 1.57 -7.75 4.74
N SER A 23 1.06 -8.54 3.79
CA SER A 23 1.44 -9.95 3.65
C SER A 23 2.94 -10.12 3.33
N ILE A 24 3.49 -9.24 2.49
CA ILE A 24 4.93 -9.22 2.19
C ILE A 24 5.74 -8.80 3.42
N CYS A 25 5.28 -7.83 4.21
CA CYS A 25 5.90 -7.42 5.47
C CYS A 25 6.04 -8.62 6.42
N ASP A 26 4.98 -9.44 6.52
CA ASP A 26 4.99 -10.66 7.33
C ASP A 26 6.05 -11.66 6.85
N CYS A 27 6.19 -11.84 5.54
CA CYS A 27 7.25 -12.66 4.97
C CYS A 27 8.64 -12.12 5.32
N HIS A 28 8.89 -10.82 5.16
CA HIS A 28 10.18 -10.20 5.50
C HIS A 28 10.51 -10.33 6.99
N ARG A 29 9.51 -10.22 7.85
CA ARG A 29 9.67 -10.43 9.30
C ARG A 29 10.05 -11.87 9.63
N LEU A 30 9.45 -12.85 8.96
CA LEU A 30 9.80 -14.27 9.12
C LEU A 30 11.19 -14.60 8.56
N LEU A 31 11.61 -13.91 7.49
CA LEU A 31 12.92 -14.09 6.86
C LEU A 31 14.04 -13.26 7.50
N GLY A 32 13.72 -12.36 8.44
CA GLY A 32 14.68 -11.46 9.08
C GLY A 32 15.17 -10.32 8.19
N THR A 33 14.47 -10.01 7.09
CA THR A 33 14.83 -8.99 6.09
C THR A 33 13.95 -7.74 6.18
N GLN A 34 13.52 -7.37 7.39
CA GLN A 34 12.58 -6.27 7.62
C GLN A 34 13.14 -4.89 7.20
N GLU A 35 14.46 -4.70 7.24
CA GLU A 35 15.11 -3.45 6.83
C GLU A 35 14.95 -3.18 5.33
N ASP A 36 15.07 -4.22 4.50
CA ASP A 36 14.87 -4.13 3.05
C ASP A 36 13.44 -3.70 2.72
N PHE A 37 12.47 -4.30 3.42
CA PHE A 37 11.06 -3.94 3.26
C PHE A 37 10.78 -2.50 3.71
N THR A 38 11.36 -2.08 4.84
CA THR A 38 11.21 -0.71 5.35
C THR A 38 11.77 0.32 4.38
N SER A 39 12.91 0.03 3.76
CA SER A 39 13.51 0.87 2.71
C SER A 39 12.60 0.99 1.49
N TYR A 40 12.05 -0.14 1.03
CA TYR A 40 11.08 -0.16 -0.07
C TYR A 40 9.83 0.67 0.23
N VAL A 41 9.21 0.48 1.40
CA VAL A 41 7.98 1.20 1.78
C VAL A 41 8.23 2.70 1.95
N THR A 42 9.41 3.09 2.45
CA THR A 42 9.80 4.50 2.53
C THR A 42 9.89 5.14 1.15
N ALA A 43 10.50 4.45 0.17
CA ALA A 43 10.56 4.92 -1.21
C ALA A 43 9.15 5.02 -1.83
N LEU A 44 8.29 4.03 -1.59
CA LEU A 44 6.91 4.00 -2.06
C LEU A 44 6.11 5.20 -1.52
N ARG A 45 6.24 5.49 -0.21
CA ARG A 45 5.63 6.69 0.43
C ARG A 45 6.15 7.97 -0.20
N GLY A 46 7.45 8.07 -0.46
CA GLY A 46 8.06 9.22 -1.13
C GLY A 46 7.46 9.48 -2.52
N ALA A 47 7.29 8.41 -3.32
CA ALA A 47 6.73 8.47 -4.66
C ALA A 47 5.23 8.84 -4.68
N HIS A 48 4.46 8.39 -3.70
CA HIS A 48 3.00 8.50 -3.69
C HIS A 48 2.42 9.43 -2.61
N ARG A 49 3.24 10.28 -1.97
CA ARG A 49 2.83 11.17 -0.86
C ARG A 49 1.56 12.00 -1.06
N ARG A 50 1.18 12.30 -2.31
CA ARG A 50 -0.02 13.09 -2.65
C ARG A 50 -1.31 12.25 -2.69
N LYS A 51 -1.21 10.92 -2.73
CA LYS A 51 -2.35 9.99 -2.70
C LYS A 51 -2.80 9.76 -1.25
N ARG A 52 -3.61 10.69 -0.73
CA ARG A 52 -4.04 10.70 0.68
C ARG A 52 -4.77 9.42 1.13
N ASN A 53 -5.57 8.82 0.25
CA ASN A 53 -6.28 7.57 0.56
C ASN A 53 -5.28 6.42 0.79
N LEU A 54 -4.30 6.27 -0.13
CA LEU A 54 -3.23 5.29 0.00
C LEU A 54 -2.39 5.50 1.27
N MET A 55 -2.00 6.74 1.59
CA MET A 55 -1.23 7.01 2.81
C MET A 55 -2.02 6.62 4.07
N ARG A 56 -3.32 6.95 4.14
CA ARG A 56 -4.20 6.54 5.25
C ARG A 56 -4.25 5.02 5.40
N LEU A 57 -4.45 4.29 4.29
CA LEU A 57 -4.49 2.83 4.32
C LEU A 57 -3.14 2.23 4.75
N MET A 58 -2.02 2.79 4.28
CA MET A 58 -0.69 2.36 4.72
C MET A 58 -0.50 2.55 6.23
N ASP A 59 -0.92 3.70 6.78
CA ASP A 59 -0.86 3.98 8.22
C ASP A 59 -1.73 3.00 9.03
N GLU A 60 -2.95 2.69 8.55
CA GLU A 60 -3.88 1.74 9.18
C GLU A 60 -3.32 0.32 9.26
N HIS A 61 -2.50 -0.07 8.29
CA HIS A 61 -1.85 -1.38 8.23
C HIS A 61 -0.45 -1.41 8.86
N GLY A 62 0.02 -0.30 9.45
CA GLY A 62 1.35 -0.22 10.08
C GLY A 62 2.52 -0.31 9.10
N LEU A 63 2.27 -0.01 7.83
CA LEU A 63 3.29 0.11 6.78
C LEU A 63 3.94 1.48 6.85
#